data_AF-G3UYC8-F1
#
_entry.id   AF-G3UYC8-F1
#
_cell.length_a   1.000
_cell.length_b   1.000
_cell.length_c   1.000
_cell.angle_alpha   90.00
_cell.angle_beta   90.00
_cell.angle_gamma   90.00
#
_symmetry.space_group_name_H-M   'P 1'
#
loop_
_entity.id
_entity.type
_entity.pdbx_description
1 polymer ?
#
loop_
_entity_poly.entity_id
_entity_poly.type
_entity_poly.pdbx_seq_one_letter_code
_entity_poly.pdbx_strand_id
1 'polypeptide(L)'
;MNVVLSRDSQVRAMENTVTNAERYFGQFCSLLASYTRKTARLRDKADQLVKQLIDFANTENPELRATIRDFAEDLAKVQDYRQAEADIKKCKRVQNNEIKQLEKLEKLRQKSPSDRQMISQ
;
A
#
# COMPACT_ATOMS: atom_id res chain seq x y z
N MET A 1 -47.30 -8.92 16.56
CA MET A 1 -46.46 -10.13 16.38
C MET A 1 -45.64 -10.12 15.08
N ASN A 2 -46.20 -9.70 13.94
CA ASN A 2 -45.50 -9.72 12.63
C ASN A 2 -44.30 -8.75 12.49
N VAL A 3 -44.33 -7.58 13.13
CA VAL A 3 -43.23 -6.59 13.04
C VAL A 3 -41.95 -7.06 13.74
N VAL A 4 -42.10 -7.80 14.85
CA VAL A 4 -40.96 -8.35 15.61
C VAL A 4 -40.26 -9.44 14.82
N LEU A 5 -41.03 -10.37 14.23
CA LEU A 5 -40.50 -11.43 13.35
C LEU A 5 -39.79 -10.85 12.11
N SER A 6 -40.32 -9.77 11.53
CA SER A 6 -39.70 -9.07 10.42
C SER A 6 -38.37 -8.41 10.82
N ARG A 7 -38.29 -7.83 12.01
CA ARG A 7 -37.04 -7.24 12.53
C ARG A 7 -35.98 -8.30 12.78
N ASP A 8 -36.37 -9.44 13.36
CA ASP A 8 -35.45 -10.56 13.62
C ASP A 8 -34.88 -11.15 12.33
N SER A 9 -35.69 -11.23 11.27
CA SER A 9 -35.21 -11.67 9.95
C SER A 9 -34.19 -10.70 9.33
N GLN A 10 -34.38 -9.38 9.50
CA GLN A 10 -33.45 -8.37 9.02
C GLN A 10 -32.14 -8.38 9.80
N VAL A 11 -32.21 -8.53 11.14
CA VAL A 11 -31.02 -8.63 11.98
C VAL A 11 -30.19 -9.84 11.58
N ARG A 12 -30.81 -11.01 11.39
CA ARG A 12 -30.12 -12.22 10.92
C ARG A 12 -29.48 -12.04 9.54
N ALA A 13 -30.16 -11.36 8.61
CA ALA A 13 -29.58 -11.07 7.30
C ALA A 13 -28.35 -10.16 7.41
N MET A 14 -28.40 -9.17 8.30
CA MET A 14 -27.28 -8.26 8.56
C MET A 14 -26.10 -8.98 9.23
N GLU A 15 -26.34 -9.82 10.23
CA GLU A 15 -25.32 -10.65 10.88
C GLU A 15 -24.61 -11.54 9.86
N ASN A 16 -25.36 -12.25 9.02
CA ASN A 16 -24.80 -13.06 7.94
C ASN A 16 -23.93 -12.24 6.98
N THR A 17 -24.36 -11.01 6.65
CA THR A 17 -23.61 -10.11 5.79
C THR A 17 -22.29 -9.69 6.44
N VAL A 18 -22.31 -9.36 7.74
CA VAL A 18 -21.12 -9.02 8.52
C VAL A 18 -20.17 -10.20 8.60
N THR A 19 -20.64 -11.39 8.99
CA THR A 19 -19.81 -12.60 9.08
C THR A 19 -19.18 -12.96 7.73
N ASN A 20 -19.93 -12.80 6.63
CA ASN A 20 -19.39 -13.05 5.31
C ASN A 20 -18.31 -12.02 4.94
N ALA A 21 -18.54 -10.74 5.23
CA ALA A 21 -17.56 -9.69 5.02
C ALA A 21 -16.28 -9.93 5.83
N GLU A 22 -16.39 -10.25 7.12
CA GLU A 22 -15.26 -10.58 7.99
C GLU A 22 -14.43 -11.75 7.45
N ARG A 23 -15.09 -12.81 6.97
CA ARG A 23 -14.42 -13.96 6.36
C ARG A 23 -13.60 -13.55 5.14
N TYR A 24 -14.22 -12.83 4.20
CA TYR A 24 -13.52 -12.39 2.98
C TYR A 24 -12.42 -11.39 3.29
N PHE A 25 -12.64 -10.44 4.20
CA PHE A 25 -11.59 -9.51 4.61
C PHE A 25 -10.40 -10.24 5.25
N GLY A 26 -10.64 -11.26 6.08
CA GLY A 26 -9.58 -12.11 6.62
C GLY A 26 -8.77 -12.82 5.52
N GLN A 27 -9.45 -13.33 4.49
CA GLN A 27 -8.79 -13.92 3.31
C GLN A 27 -7.98 -12.90 2.52
N PHE A 28 -8.53 -11.71 2.27
CA PHE A 28 -7.84 -10.63 1.56
C PHE A 28 -6.61 -10.14 2.32
N CYS A 29 -6.72 -9.93 3.63
CA CYS A 29 -5.59 -9.55 4.47
C CYS A 29 -4.46 -10.59 4.40
N SER A 30 -4.81 -11.88 4.47
CA SER A 30 -3.84 -12.98 4.35
C SER A 30 -3.15 -13.00 2.99
N LEU A 31 -3.92 -12.81 1.91
CA LEU A 31 -3.40 -12.76 0.54
C LEU A 31 -2.48 -11.55 0.33
N LEU A 32 -2.90 -10.36 0.78
CA LEU A 32 -2.11 -9.14 0.70
C LEU A 32 -0.80 -9.26 1.47
N ALA A 33 -0.83 -9.84 2.68
CA ALA A 33 0.38 -10.07 3.46
C ALA A 33 1.35 -11.03 2.76
N SER A 34 0.83 -12.11 2.15
CA SER A 34 1.63 -13.03 1.32
C SER A 34 2.25 -12.31 0.12
N TYR A 35 1.46 -11.49 -0.57
CA TYR A 35 1.91 -10.70 -1.71
C TYR A 35 3.02 -9.72 -1.32
N THR A 36 2.84 -8.92 -0.26
CA THR A 36 3.85 -7.97 0.24
C THR A 36 5.16 -8.67 0.60
N ARG A 37 5.10 -9.86 1.25
CA ARG A 37 6.29 -10.66 1.53
C ARG A 37 6.99 -11.15 0.26
N LYS A 38 6.24 -11.61 -0.75
CA LYS A 38 6.81 -12.01 -2.05
C LYS A 38 7.50 -10.84 -2.75
N THR A 39 6.90 -9.64 -2.72
CA THR A 39 7.52 -8.43 -3.28
C THR A 39 8.81 -8.05 -2.55
N ALA A 40 8.86 -8.18 -1.21
CA ALA A 40 10.09 -7.96 -0.45
C ALA A 40 11.18 -8.97 -0.84
N ARG A 41 10.85 -10.27 -0.89
CA ARG A 41 11.79 -11.34 -1.29
C ARG A 41 12.35 -11.15 -2.70
N LEU A 42 11.57 -10.56 -3.62
CA LEU A 42 12.06 -10.27 -4.96
C LEU A 42 13.17 -9.22 -4.94
N ARG A 43 13.08 -8.21 -4.06
CA ARG A 43 14.15 -7.22 -3.84
C ARG A 43 15.39 -7.89 -3.26
N ASP A 44 15.24 -8.69 -2.20
CA ASP A 44 16.35 -9.43 -1.60
C ASP A 44 17.10 -10.31 -2.62
N LYS A 45 16.38 -10.92 -3.57
CA LYS A 45 16.99 -11.70 -4.65
C LYS A 45 17.72 -10.85 -5.68
N ALA A 46 17.21 -9.66 -5.94
CA ALA A 46 17.81 -8.73 -6.88
C ALA A 46 19.10 -8.13 -6.27
N ASP A 47 19.12 -7.84 -4.97
CA ASP A 47 20.33 -7.47 -4.21
C ASP A 47 21.37 -8.61 -4.20
N GLN A 48 20.90 -9.85 -3.98
CA GLN A 48 21.76 -11.04 -4.04
C GLN A 48 22.43 -11.20 -5.42
N LEU A 49 21.68 -10.96 -6.50
CA LEU A 49 22.22 -11.03 -7.86
C LEU A 49 23.29 -9.95 -8.10
N VAL A 50 23.03 -8.70 -7.70
CA VAL A 50 24.01 -7.61 -7.79
C VAL A 50 25.30 -7.98 -7.06
N LYS A 51 25.18 -8.53 -5.83
CA LYS A 51 26.35 -9.00 -5.07
C LYS A 51 27.12 -10.09 -5.81
N GLN A 52 26.43 -11.10 -6.34
CA GLN A 52 27.08 -12.19 -7.08
C GLN A 52 27.77 -11.71 -8.35
N LEU A 53 27.19 -10.73 -9.06
CA LEU A 53 27.83 -10.10 -10.21
C LEU A 53 29.11 -9.38 -9.82
N ILE A 54 29.11 -8.64 -8.70
CA ILE A 54 30.31 -7.97 -8.19
C ILE A 54 31.38 -8.99 -7.76
N ASP A 55 30.99 -10.05 -7.06
CA ASP A 55 31.90 -11.11 -6.63
C ASP A 55 32.54 -11.80 -7.84
N PHE A 56 31.76 -12.12 -8.87
CA PHE A 56 32.25 -12.66 -10.15
C PHE A 56 33.16 -11.67 -10.88
N ALA A 57 32.79 -10.40 -10.98
CA ALA A 57 33.64 -9.38 -11.62
C ALA A 57 35.04 -9.34 -11.01
N ASN A 58 35.18 -9.58 -9.69
CA ASN A 58 36.48 -9.57 -9.02
C ASN A 58 37.40 -10.73 -9.42
N THR A 59 36.87 -11.80 -10.04
CA THR A 59 37.66 -12.94 -10.54
C THR A 59 38.13 -12.76 -11.98
N GLU A 60 37.64 -11.73 -12.67
CA GLU A 60 37.88 -11.51 -14.10
C GLU A 60 39.03 -10.53 -14.38
N ASN A 61 39.46 -10.50 -15.65
CA ASN A 61 40.43 -9.51 -16.14
C ASN A 61 39.90 -8.07 -15.99
N PRO A 62 40.76 -7.03 -15.99
CA PRO A 62 40.36 -5.65 -15.72
C PRO A 62 39.23 -5.13 -16.63
N GLU A 63 39.25 -5.47 -17.91
CA GLU A 63 38.26 -5.04 -18.90
C GLU A 63 36.88 -5.64 -18.61
N LEU A 64 36.83 -6.95 -18.39
CA LEU A 64 35.58 -7.66 -18.08
C LEU A 64 35.07 -7.30 -16.67
N ARG A 65 35.98 -7.13 -15.70
CA ARG A 65 35.63 -6.68 -14.35
C ARG A 65 34.92 -5.33 -14.36
N ALA A 66 35.44 -4.36 -15.13
CA ALA A 66 34.84 -3.04 -15.24
C ALA A 66 33.42 -3.13 -15.80
N THR A 67 33.25 -3.80 -16.94
CA THR A 67 31.94 -3.94 -17.61
C THR A 67 30.90 -4.67 -16.75
N ILE A 68 31.28 -5.73 -16.02
CA ILE A 68 30.35 -6.44 -15.12
C ILE A 68 29.97 -5.58 -13.91
N ARG A 69 30.91 -4.79 -13.37
CA ARG A 69 30.61 -3.86 -12.27
C ARG A 69 29.64 -2.77 -12.71
N ASP A 70 29.86 -2.18 -13.88
CA ASP A 70 28.95 -1.18 -14.45
C ASP A 70 27.55 -1.78 -14.64
N PHE A 71 27.47 -3.00 -15.18
CA PHE A 71 26.21 -3.73 -15.33
C PHE A 71 25.51 -3.99 -13.98
N ALA A 72 26.26 -4.41 -12.95
CA ALA A 72 25.71 -4.65 -11.62
C ALA A 72 25.19 -3.35 -10.98
N GLU A 73 25.88 -2.24 -11.18
CA GLU A 73 25.48 -0.92 -10.71
C GLU A 73 24.22 -0.42 -11.42
N ASP A 74 24.14 -0.57 -12.74
CA ASP A 74 22.95 -0.20 -13.52
C ASP A 74 21.74 -1.07 -13.13
N LEU A 75 21.96 -2.35 -12.86
CA LEU A 75 20.91 -3.23 -12.34
C LEU A 75 20.40 -2.76 -10.97
N ALA A 76 21.28 -2.32 -10.07
CA ALA A 76 20.89 -1.76 -8.78
C ALA A 76 20.08 -0.45 -8.95
N LYS A 77 20.53 0.46 -9.81
CA LYS A 77 19.81 1.71 -10.11
C LYS A 77 18.40 1.46 -10.64
N VAL A 78 18.22 0.45 -11.51
CA VAL A 78 16.88 0.07 -12.01
C VAL A 78 15.99 -0.43 -10.86
N GLN A 79 16.53 -1.16 -9.89
CA GLN A 79 15.76 -1.61 -8.72
C GLN A 79 15.32 -0.43 -7.85
N ASP A 80 16.23 0.49 -7.56
CA ASP A 80 15.95 1.70 -6.77
C ASP A 80 14.90 2.59 -7.44
N TYR A 81 15.02 2.81 -8.75
CA TYR A 81 14.05 3.58 -9.52
C TYR A 81 12.64 2.98 -9.41
N ARG A 82 12.51 1.66 -9.56
CA ARG A 82 11.21 0.97 -9.46
C ARG A 82 10.61 1.07 -8.06
N GLN A 83 11.45 1.01 -7.02
CA GLN A 83 11.01 1.20 -5.65
C GLN A 83 10.54 2.63 -5.41
N ALA A 84 11.30 3.62 -5.87
CA ALA A 84 10.95 5.03 -5.78
C ALA A 84 9.61 5.35 -6.48
N GLU A 85 9.37 4.81 -7.67
CA GLU A 85 8.08 4.98 -8.37
C GLU A 85 6.89 4.43 -7.56
N ALA A 86 7.07 3.28 -6.90
CA ALA A 86 6.03 2.69 -6.05
C ALA A 86 5.72 3.58 -4.84
N ASP A 87 6.76 4.14 -4.21
CA ASP A 87 6.61 5.03 -3.05
C ASP A 87 5.99 6.37 -3.45
N ILE A 88 6.35 6.93 -4.61
CA ILE A 88 5.71 8.13 -5.16
C ILE A 88 4.21 7.88 -5.40
N LYS A 89 3.84 6.74 -6.01
CA LYS A 89 2.43 6.38 -6.23
C LYS A 89 1.67 6.25 -4.91
N LYS A 90 2.28 5.65 -3.89
CA LYS A 90 1.70 5.54 -2.55
C LYS A 90 1.50 6.92 -1.92
N CYS A 91 2.50 7.79 -1.99
CA CYS A 91 2.43 9.15 -1.46
C CYS A 91 1.32 9.97 -2.14
N LYS A 92 1.25 9.94 -3.48
CA LYS A 92 0.17 10.58 -4.25
C LYS A 92 -1.22 10.09 -3.83
N ARG A 93 -1.36 8.78 -3.56
CA ARG A 93 -2.64 8.23 -3.08
C ARG A 93 -3.02 8.76 -1.70
N VAL A 94 -2.06 8.85 -0.78
CA VAL A 94 -2.28 9.41 0.57
C VAL A 94 -2.66 10.89 0.48
N GLN A 95 -1.89 11.69 -0.27
CA GLN A 95 -2.17 13.10 -0.52
C GLN A 95 -3.57 13.31 -1.10
N ASN A 96 -3.96 12.53 -2.12
CA ASN A 96 -5.30 12.62 -2.72
C ASN A 96 -6.42 12.31 -1.72
N ASN A 97 -6.19 11.37 -0.79
CA ASN A 97 -7.16 11.08 0.25
C ASN A 97 -7.26 12.23 1.25
N GLU A 98 -6.14 12.82 1.66
CA GLU A 98 -6.13 13.98 2.57
C GLU A 98 -6.83 15.20 1.95
N ILE A 99 -6.57 15.51 0.69
CA ILE A 99 -7.26 16.58 -0.05
C ILE A 99 -8.77 16.37 -0.01
N LYS A 100 -9.24 15.14 -0.31
CA LYS A 100 -10.67 14.81 -0.25
C LYS A 100 -11.28 14.97 1.14
N GLN A 101 -10.52 14.71 2.20
CA GLN A 101 -11.01 14.92 3.56
C GLN A 101 -11.07 16.41 3.92
N LEU A 102 -10.08 17.19 3.50
CA LEU A 102 -10.09 18.64 3.69
C LEU A 102 -11.27 19.30 2.95
N GLU A 103 -11.54 18.91 1.70
CA GLU A 103 -12.70 19.39 0.94
C GLU A 103 -14.03 19.07 1.63
N LYS A 104 -14.15 17.86 2.22
CA LYS A 104 -15.34 17.48 2.98
C LYS A 104 -15.49 18.34 4.25
N LEU A 105 -14.39 18.54 4.97
CA LEU A 105 -14.37 19.37 6.18
C LEU A 105 -14.74 20.81 5.86
N GLU A 106 -14.24 21.36 4.76
CA GLU A 106 -14.59 22.71 4.30
C GLU A 106 -16.09 22.82 3.96
N LYS A 107 -16.65 21.85 3.24
CA LYS A 107 -18.09 21.79 2.94
C LYS A 107 -18.95 21.71 4.22
N LEU A 108 -18.50 20.96 5.23
CA LEU A 108 -19.17 20.92 6.54
C LEU A 108 -19.09 22.28 7.25
N ARG A 109 -17.92 22.92 7.25
CA ARG A 109 -17.72 24.25 7.85
C ARG A 109 -18.52 25.37 7.17
N GLN A 110 -18.86 25.23 5.89
CA GLN A 110 -19.73 26.17 5.17
C GLN A 110 -21.21 25.97 5.51
N LYS A 111 -21.64 24.75 5.86
CA LYS A 111 -23.05 24.44 6.19
C LYS A 111 -23.51 24.95 7.55
N SER A 112 -22.60 25.16 8.51
CA SER A 112 -22.90 25.73 9.83
C SER A 112 -21.93 26.85 10.21
N PRO A 113 -22.20 28.11 9.79
CA PRO A 113 -21.34 29.25 10.14
C PRO A 113 -21.44 29.63 11.62
N SER A 114 -22.63 29.51 12.22
CA SER A 114 -22.94 29.99 13.58
C SER A 114 -22.30 29.15 14.69
N ASP A 115 -22.10 27.84 14.48
CA ASP A 115 -21.42 26.95 15.45
C ASP A 115 -19.95 27.33 15.67
N ARG A 116 -19.35 28.13 14.76
CA ARG A 116 -17.98 28.66 14.96
C ARG A 116 -17.88 29.73 16.04
N GLN A 117 -18.91 30.56 16.21
CA GLN A 117 -18.85 31.72 17.11
C GLN A 117 -19.05 31.33 18.58
N MET A 118 -19.66 30.17 18.85
CA MET A 118 -19.94 29.72 20.21
C MET A 118 -18.71 29.13 20.92
N ILE A 119 -17.64 28.79 20.20
CA ILE A 119 -16.41 28.19 20.74
C ILE A 119 -15.36 29.28 21.12
N SER A 120 -15.59 30.55 20.76
CA SER A 120 -14.67 31.66 21.07
C SER A 120 -15.09 32.51 22.27
N GLN A 121 -15.92 32.00 23.18
CA GLN A 121 -16.26 32.66 24.44
C GLN A 121 -15.67 31.91 25.63
#